data_AF-A0A317D5S1-F1
#
_entry.id   AF-A0A317D5S1-F1
#
_cell.length_a   1.000
_cell.length_b   1.000
_cell.length_c   1.000
_cell.angle_alpha   90.00
_cell.angle_beta   90.00
_cell.angle_gamma   90.00
#
_symmetry.space_group_name_H-M   'P 1'
#
loop_
_entity.id
_entity.type
_entity.pdbx_description
1 polymer ?
#
loop_
_entity_poly.entity_id
_entity_poly.type
_entity_poly.pdbx_seq_one_letter_code
_entity_poly.pdbx_strand_id
1 'polypeptide(L)' 'MASVRRRDRSSTSQREEQLSGQPSRLPLRWAVIGILALTAGIIGFVAGGPVAAITTAVAVALGAHQMIA' A
#
# COMPACT_ATOMS: atom_id res chain seq x y z
N MET A 1 -33.10 -26.81 33.38
CA MET A 1 -32.85 -25.39 33.08
C MET A 1 -31.36 -25.10 33.22
N ALA A 2 -30.56 -25.20 32.14
CA ALA A 2 -29.18 -24.68 32.09
C ALA A 2 -28.59 -24.82 30.67
N SER A 3 -28.68 -23.78 29.84
CA SER A 3 -27.95 -23.73 28.56
C SER A 3 -27.97 -22.35 27.88
N VAL A 4 -27.55 -21.28 28.55
CA VAL A 4 -27.36 -19.97 27.87
C VAL A 4 -26.18 -19.21 28.48
N ARG A 5 -24.93 -19.61 28.21
CA ARG A 5 -23.71 -18.79 28.46
C ARG A 5 -22.54 -19.20 27.56
N ARG A 6 -22.73 -19.21 26.24
CA ARG A 6 -21.64 -19.60 25.32
C ARG A 6 -21.66 -18.94 23.94
N ARG A 7 -22.12 -17.69 23.84
CA ARG A 7 -22.21 -16.97 22.55
C ARG A 7 -21.38 -15.68 22.46
N ASP A 8 -20.85 -15.16 23.57
CA ASP A 8 -20.14 -13.86 23.55
C ASP A 8 -18.62 -13.93 23.42
N ARG A 9 -18.01 -15.12 23.50
CA ARG A 9 -16.53 -15.23 23.48
C ARG A 9 -15.93 -15.32 22.07
N SER A 10 -16.73 -15.65 21.05
CA SER A 10 -16.24 -15.79 19.67
C SER A 10 -16.13 -14.46 18.91
N SER A 11 -16.88 -13.42 19.33
CA SER A 11 -16.88 -12.12 18.65
C SER A 11 -15.69 -11.25 19.03
N THR A 12 -15.13 -11.42 20.23
CA THR A 12 -13.92 -10.71 20.68
C THR A 12 -12.66 -11.32 20.06
N SER A 13 -12.52 -12.65 20.03
CA SER A 13 -11.34 -13.29 19.44
C SER A 13 -11.26 -13.09 17.92
N GLN A 14 -12.37 -13.07 17.18
CA GLN A 14 -12.34 -12.75 15.74
C GLN A 14 -11.99 -11.29 15.45
N ARG A 15 -12.38 -10.34 16.32
CA ARG A 15 -11.94 -8.94 16.20
C ARG A 15 -10.43 -8.80 16.42
N GLU A 16 -9.89 -9.55 17.38
CA GLU A 16 -8.45 -9.54 17.68
C GLU A 16 -7.63 -10.19 16.56
N GLU A 17 -8.09 -11.28 15.95
CA GLU A 17 -7.47 -11.89 14.76
C GLU A 17 -7.56 -10.98 13.51
N GLN A 18 -8.67 -10.26 13.31
CA GLN A 18 -8.77 -9.29 12.19
C GLN A 18 -7.85 -8.08 12.36
N LEU A 19 -7.51 -7.69 13.60
CA LEU A 19 -6.56 -6.61 13.88
C LEU A 19 -5.10 -7.09 13.85
N SER A 20 -4.82 -8.33 14.26
CA SER A 20 -3.46 -8.91 14.28
C SER A 20 -3.06 -9.59 12.96
N GLY A 21 -4.03 -9.87 12.10
CA GLY A 21 -3.84 -10.47 10.77
C GLY A 21 -3.97 -9.49 9.61
N GLN A 22 -3.92 -8.16 9.82
CA GLN A 22 -3.92 -7.22 8.70
C GLN A 22 -2.47 -7.06 8.20
N PRO A 23 -2.07 -7.79 7.12
CA PRO A 23 -0.69 -7.81 6.71
C PRO A 23 -0.37 -6.43 6.15
N SER A 24 0.62 -5.78 6.76
CA SER A 24 1.30 -4.54 6.38
C SER A 24 1.00 -4.11 4.92
N ARG A 25 -0.12 -3.39 4.68
CA ARG A 25 -0.47 -2.87 3.35
C ARG A 25 0.30 -1.61 3.00
N LEU A 26 1.00 -1.04 3.98
CA LEU A 26 1.93 0.07 3.83
C LEU A 26 3.07 -0.27 2.87
N PRO A 27 3.91 -1.31 3.09
CA PRO A 27 5.02 -1.63 2.19
C PRO A 27 4.57 -2.02 0.79
N LEU A 28 3.40 -2.66 0.62
CA LEU A 28 2.93 -3.06 -0.71
C LEU A 28 2.56 -1.85 -1.58
N ARG A 29 1.92 -0.82 -0.99
CA ARG A 29 1.61 0.42 -1.71
C ARG A 29 2.89 1.13 -2.13
N TRP A 30 3.89 1.20 -1.26
CA TRP A 30 5.20 1.77 -1.58
C TRP A 30 5.96 0.98 -2.66
N ALA A 31 5.86 -0.35 -2.66
CA ALA A 31 6.45 -1.18 -3.71
C ALA A 31 5.82 -0.89 -5.08
N VAL A 32 4.49 -0.75 -5.15
CA VAL A 32 3.79 -0.41 -6.41
C VAL A 32 4.20 0.98 -6.91
N ILE A 33 4.33 1.96 -6.01
CA ILE A 33 4.81 3.31 -6.36
C ILE A 33 6.24 3.26 -6.88
N GLY A 34 7.11 2.50 -6.23
CA GLY A 34 8.49 2.30 -6.68
C GLY A 34 8.55 1.73 -8.09
N ILE A 35 7.77 0.68 -8.38
CA ILE A 35 7.70 0.05 -9.70
C ILE A 35 7.16 1.03 -10.76
N LEU A 36 6.10 1.77 -10.45
CA LEU A 36 5.53 2.78 -11.35
C LEU A 36 6.53 3.91 -11.65
N ALA A 37 7.20 4.42 -10.62
CA ALA A 37 8.21 5.46 -10.76
C ALA A 37 9.42 4.99 -11.59
N LEU A 38 9.88 3.75 -11.38
CA LEU A 38 10.94 3.15 -12.18
C LEU A 38 10.54 3.02 -13.64
N THR A 39 9.33 2.50 -13.91
CA THR A 39 8.83 2.30 -15.26
C THR A 39 8.69 3.64 -16.00
N ALA A 40 8.11 4.64 -15.34
CA ALA A 40 7.97 5.97 -15.90
C ALA A 40 9.32 6.68 -16.12
N GLY A 41 10.27 6.49 -15.20
CA GLY A 41 11.64 7.00 -15.33
C GLY A 41 12.38 6.37 -16.52
N ILE A 42 12.26 5.06 -16.73
CA ILE A 42 12.87 4.37 -17.89
C ILE A 42 12.28 4.90 -19.20
N ILE A 43 10.95 5.05 -19.27
CA ILE A 43 10.28 5.62 -20.46
C ILE A 43 10.76 7.06 -20.71
N GLY A 44 10.82 7.89 -19.67
CA GLY A 44 11.33 9.26 -19.75
C GLY A 44 12.80 9.33 -20.19
N PHE A 45 13.63 8.39 -19.73
CA PHE A 45 15.03 8.28 -20.15
C PHE A 45 15.17 8.00 -21.64
N VAL A 46 14.39 7.04 -22.16
CA VAL A 46 14.42 6.68 -23.59
C VAL A 46 13.88 7.80 -24.47
N ALA A 47 12.83 8.52 -24.03
CA ALA A 47 12.18 9.56 -24.82
C ALA A 47 12.90 10.93 -24.76
N GLY A 48 13.53 11.28 -23.64
CA GLY A 48 14.04 12.64 -23.40
C GLY A 48 15.34 12.73 -22.60
N GLY A 49 16.00 11.59 -22.31
CA GLY A 49 17.28 11.55 -21.62
C GLY A 49 17.19 11.65 -20.09
N PRO A 50 18.36 11.78 -19.41
CA PRO A 50 18.47 11.65 -17.95
C PRO A 50 17.60 12.64 -17.17
N VAL A 51 17.48 13.88 -17.66
CA VAL A 51 16.72 14.94 -16.99
C VAL A 51 15.22 14.62 -17.02
N ALA A 52 14.69 14.15 -18.16
CA ALA A 52 13.30 13.75 -18.29
C ALA A 52 12.96 12.52 -17.41
N ALA A 53 13.90 11.59 -17.25
CA ALA A 53 13.73 10.44 -16.37
C ALA A 53 13.52 10.84 -14.90
N ILE A 54 14.37 11.75 -14.39
CA ILE A 54 14.34 12.19 -12.99
C ILE A 54 13.05 12.98 -12.73
N THR A 55 12.69 13.93 -13.59
CA THR A 55 11.48 14.75 -13.41
C THR A 55 10.22 13.89 -13.44
N THR A 56 10.16 12.90 -14.33
CA THR A 56 9.01 11.98 -14.43
C THR A 56 8.90 11.10 -13.19
N ALA A 57 10.01 10.52 -12.71
CA ALA A 57 10.03 9.69 -11.50
C ALA A 57 9.61 10.48 -10.25
N VAL A 58 10.11 11.71 -10.10
CA VAL A 58 9.77 12.60 -8.99
C VAL A 58 8.29 13.02 -9.04
N ALA A 59 7.77 13.36 -10.23
CA ALA A 59 6.36 13.71 -10.41
C ALA A 59 5.43 12.54 -10.04
N VAL A 60 5.77 11.31 -10.44
CA VAL A 60 5.00 10.11 -10.08
C VAL A 60 5.07 9.83 -8.59
N ALA A 61 6.24 9.96 -7.97
CA ALA A 61 6.41 9.77 -6.53
C ALA A 61 5.62 10.80 -5.72
N LEU A 62 5.65 12.09 -6.12
CA LEU A 62 4.88 13.15 -5.47
C LEU A 62 3.37 12.97 -5.68
N GLY A 63 2.93 12.64 -6.90
CA GLY A 63 1.52 12.39 -7.19
C GLY A 63 0.97 11.22 -6.38
N ALA A 64 1.76 10.16 -6.23
CA ALA A 64 1.38 9.02 -5.40
C ALA A 64 1.42 9.35 -3.90
N HIS A 65 2.36 10.16 -3.44
CA HIS A 65 2.41 10.63 -2.05
C HIS A 65 1.18 11.46 -1.70
N GLN A 66 0.76 12.38 -2.57
CA GLN A 66 -0.43 13.22 -2.40
C GLN A 66 -1.76 12.44 -2.47
N MET A 67 -1.78 11.25 -3.05
CA MET A 67 -2.97 10.37 -3.02
C MET A 67 -3.07 9.55 -1.73
N ILE A 68 -1.97 9.43 -0.98
CA ILE A 68 -1.89 8.62 0.23
C ILE A 68 -1.92 9.49 1.49
N ALA A 69 -1.35 10.69 1.44
CA ALA A 69 -1.40 11.72 2.49
C ALA A 69 -2.69 12.54 2.42
#